data_AF-A0AAU9QPD4-F1
#
_entry.id   AF-A0AAU9QPD4-F1
#
_cell.length_a   1.000
_cell.length_b   1.000
_cell.length_c   1.000
_cell.angle_alpha   90.00
_cell.angle_beta   90.00
_cell.angle_gamma   90.00
#
_symmetry.space_group_name_H-M   'P 1'
#
loop_
_entity.id
_entity.type
_entity.pdbx_description
1 polymer ?
#
loop_
_entity_poly.entity_id
_entity_poly.type
_entity_poly.pdbx_seq_one_letter_code
_entity_poly.pdbx_strand_id
1 'polypeptide(L)'
;MDQEFLDRLETAGFDKKKLTALLNELDQTKRSIRSQLSQLSSEPNDSTPVGRERQTRIRKMKDKISFITEEREVVRKRLAEIKANISSANRMQHKYRNGFELAFLVAAEQSLDEKQFLELEAQAHKILSQMT
;
A
#
# COMPACT_ATOMS: atom_id res chain seq x y z
N MET A 1 8.96 -10.52 4.82
CA MET A 1 8.14 -10.34 3.60
C MET A 1 8.90 -10.91 2.43
N ASP A 2 8.18 -11.43 1.45
CA ASP A 2 8.77 -12.04 0.25
C ASP A 2 9.32 -10.97 -0.71
N GLN A 3 10.43 -11.25 -1.39
CA GLN A 3 11.04 -10.31 -2.34
C GLN A 3 10.11 -10.05 -3.53
N GLU A 4 9.42 -11.08 -4.01
CA GLU A 4 8.44 -10.96 -5.09
C GLU A 4 7.33 -9.96 -4.72
N PHE A 5 6.86 -9.99 -3.47
CA PHE A 5 5.86 -9.04 -3.00
C PHE A 5 6.40 -7.60 -2.99
N LEU A 6 7.63 -7.40 -2.52
CA LEU A 6 8.27 -6.08 -2.46
C LEU A 6 8.43 -5.48 -3.87
N ASP A 7 8.93 -6.27 -4.83
CA ASP A 7 9.11 -5.82 -6.22
C ASP A 7 7.77 -5.41 -6.86
N ARG A 8 6.71 -6.17 -6.59
CA ARG A 8 5.35 -5.87 -7.06
C ARG A 8 4.77 -4.62 -6.39
N LEU A 9 5.02 -4.43 -5.09
CA LEU A 9 4.61 -3.25 -4.34
C LEU A 9 5.33 -2.00 -4.83
N GLU A 10 6.62 -2.09 -5.15
CA GLU A 10 7.41 -1.02 -5.74
C GLU A 10 6.93 -0.68 -7.16
N THR A 11 6.70 -1.69 -7.99
CA THR A 11 6.15 -1.53 -9.35
C THR A 11 4.76 -0.91 -9.35
N ALA A 12 3.95 -1.20 -8.34
CA ALA A 12 2.64 -0.56 -8.14
C ALA A 12 2.76 0.91 -7.72
N GLY A 13 3.85 1.29 -7.04
CA GLY A 13 4.11 2.65 -6.57
C GLY A 13 2.91 3.21 -5.78
N PHE A 14 2.44 4.39 -6.19
CA PHE A 14 1.23 5.02 -5.66
C PHE A 14 0.03 4.96 -6.64
N ASP A 15 0.03 4.00 -7.57
CA ASP A 15 -1.11 3.78 -8.47
C ASP A 15 -2.23 3.02 -7.74
N LYS A 16 -3.33 3.72 -7.46
CA LYS A 16 -4.51 3.17 -6.78
C LYS A 16 -5.06 1.92 -7.47
N LYS A 17 -5.08 1.85 -8.81
CA LYS A 17 -5.64 0.70 -9.53
C LYS A 17 -4.76 -0.53 -9.33
N LYS A 18 -3.44 -0.37 -9.49
CA LYS A 18 -2.47 -1.45 -9.28
C LYS A 18 -2.47 -1.95 -7.83
N LEU A 19 -2.48 -1.04 -6.85
CA LEU A 19 -2.54 -1.39 -5.43
C LEU A 19 -3.86 -2.09 -5.06
N THR A 20 -4.99 -1.68 -5.65
CA THR A 20 -6.28 -2.36 -5.43
C THR A 20 -6.29 -3.76 -6.04
N ALA A 21 -5.72 -3.93 -7.23
CA ALA A 21 -5.55 -5.24 -7.85
C ALA A 21 -4.68 -6.16 -6.99
N LEU A 22 -3.53 -5.67 -6.54
CA LEU A 22 -2.63 -6.39 -5.63
C LEU A 22 -3.35 -6.80 -4.32
N LEU A 23 -4.12 -5.90 -3.73
CA LEU A 23 -4.91 -6.19 -2.53
C LEU A 23 -5.94 -7.31 -2.77
N ASN A 24 -6.65 -7.26 -3.91
CA ASN A 24 -7.64 -8.27 -4.27
C ASN A 24 -7.01 -9.66 -4.49
N GLU A 25 -5.83 -9.70 -5.11
CA GLU A 25 -5.09 -10.95 -5.30
C GLU A 25 -4.63 -11.56 -3.96
N LEU A 26 -4.14 -10.73 -3.04
CA LEU A 26 -3.80 -11.18 -1.68
C LEU A 26 -5.03 -11.72 -0.95
N ASP A 27 -6.18 -11.05 -1.06
CA ASP A 27 -7.44 -11.50 -0.46
C ASP A 27 -7.94 -12.82 -1.07
N GLN A 28 -7.83 -12.97 -2.40
CA GLN A 28 -8.18 -14.22 -3.08
C GLN A 28 -7.27 -15.37 -2.66
N THR A 29 -5.95 -15.13 -2.61
CA THR A 29 -4.96 -16.11 -2.16
C THR A 29 -5.23 -16.54 -0.72
N LYS A 30 -5.51 -15.59 0.18
CA LYS A 30 -5.87 -15.86 1.58
C LYS A 30 -7.14 -16.69 1.70
N ARG A 31 -8.18 -16.40 0.91
CA ARG A 31 -9.42 -17.20 0.87
C ARG A 31 -9.17 -18.63 0.39
N SER A 32 -8.37 -18.78 -0.67
CA SER A 32 -7.98 -20.09 -1.20
C SER A 32 -7.26 -20.93 -0.15
N ILE A 33 -6.26 -20.36 0.53
CA ILE A 33 -5.52 -21.08 1.59
C ILE A 33 -6.44 -21.42 2.76
N ARG A 34 -7.35 -20.53 3.16
CA ARG A 34 -8.35 -20.82 4.22
C ARG A 34 -9.27 -21.98 3.83
N SER A 35 -9.72 -22.02 2.58
CA SER A 35 -10.55 -23.13 2.06
C SER A 35 -9.78 -24.45 2.10
N GLN A 36 -8.54 -24.48 1.60
CA GLN A 36 -7.67 -25.66 1.66
C GLN A 36 -7.40 -26.10 3.11
N LEU A 37 -7.17 -25.15 4.02
CA LEU A 37 -6.94 -25.45 5.43
C LEU A 37 -8.20 -26.04 6.08
N SER A 38 -9.39 -25.54 5.74
CA SER A 38 -10.66 -26.12 6.16
C SER A 38 -10.77 -27.57 5.70
N GLN A 39 -10.62 -27.83 4.39
CA GLN A 39 -10.66 -29.19 3.84
C GLN A 39 -9.67 -30.13 4.54
N LEU A 40 -8.41 -29.71 4.68
CA LEU A 40 -7.40 -30.47 5.40
C LEU A 40 -7.77 -30.73 6.85
N SER A 41 -8.48 -29.81 7.51
CA SER A 41 -8.81 -29.86 8.95
C SER A 41 -10.07 -30.68 9.25
N SER A 42 -11.11 -30.60 8.42
CA SER A 42 -12.45 -31.13 8.70
C SER A 42 -12.94 -32.22 7.74
N GLU A 43 -12.38 -32.34 6.53
CA GLU A 43 -12.80 -33.34 5.52
C GLU A 43 -11.57 -34.03 4.91
N PRO A 44 -10.81 -34.82 5.69
CA PRO A 44 -9.69 -35.57 5.15
C PRO A 44 -10.23 -36.72 4.26
N ASN A 45 -10.00 -36.62 2.94
CA ASN A 45 -10.17 -37.73 2.01
C ASN A 45 -9.06 -38.79 2.21
N ASP A 46 -9.25 -40.01 1.69
CA ASP A 46 -8.26 -41.11 1.79
C ASP A 46 -6.86 -40.75 1.25
N SER A 47 -6.77 -39.75 0.36
CA SER A 47 -5.51 -39.24 -0.20
C SER A 47 -4.85 -38.13 0.63
N THR A 48 -5.41 -37.76 1.78
CA THR A 48 -4.92 -36.64 2.59
C THR A 48 -3.78 -37.11 3.49
N PRO A 49 -2.66 -36.37 3.59
CA PRO A 49 -1.59 -36.72 4.52
C PRO A 49 -2.15 -36.86 5.94
N VAL A 50 -1.70 -37.88 6.67
CA VAL A 50 -2.13 -38.18 8.04
C VAL A 50 -1.01 -37.90 9.05
N GLY A 51 -1.39 -37.77 10.33
CA GLY A 51 -0.43 -37.61 11.43
C GLY A 51 0.46 -36.36 11.31
N ARG A 52 1.79 -36.57 11.43
CA ARG A 52 2.80 -35.49 11.50
C ARG A 52 2.89 -34.67 10.22
N GLU A 53 2.73 -35.30 9.06
CA GLU A 53 2.80 -34.63 7.76
C GLU A 53 1.63 -33.65 7.60
N ARG A 54 0.43 -34.07 8.00
CA ARG A 54 -0.76 -33.21 8.04
C ARG A 54 -0.55 -31.98 8.91
N GLN A 55 -0.08 -32.18 10.13
CA GLN A 55 0.15 -31.10 11.09
C GLN A 55 1.19 -30.10 10.56
N THR A 56 2.26 -30.61 9.93
CA THR A 56 3.30 -29.78 9.31
C THR A 56 2.71 -28.93 8.19
N ARG A 57 1.87 -29.52 7.32
CA ARG A 57 1.22 -28.81 6.22
C ARG A 57 0.24 -27.74 6.73
N ILE A 58 -0.56 -28.07 7.75
CA ILE A 58 -1.47 -27.10 8.40
C ILE A 58 -0.67 -25.93 8.99
N ARG A 59 0.44 -26.21 9.69
CA ARG A 59 1.30 -25.15 10.26
C ARG A 59 1.84 -24.23 9.16
N LYS A 60 2.44 -24.80 8.10
CA LYS A 60 2.94 -24.03 6.95
C LYS A 60 1.84 -23.16 6.30
N MET A 61 0.62 -23.66 6.18
CA MET A 61 -0.50 -22.86 5.64
C MET A 61 -0.91 -21.73 6.58
N LYS A 62 -0.93 -21.95 7.91
CA LYS A 62 -1.20 -20.89 8.90
C LYS A 62 -0.13 -19.82 8.85
N ASP A 63 1.14 -20.20 8.77
CA ASP A 63 2.27 -19.27 8.65
C ASP A 63 2.12 -18.44 7.37
N LYS A 64 1.79 -19.08 6.24
CA LYS A 64 1.52 -18.38 4.97
C LYS A 64 0.35 -17.39 5.08
N ILE A 65 -0.73 -17.73 5.79
CA ILE A 65 -1.83 -16.79 6.06
C ILE A 65 -1.34 -15.58 6.87
N SER A 66 -0.44 -15.80 7.84
CA SER A 66 0.14 -14.71 8.64
C SER A 66 0.91 -13.75 7.74
N PHE A 67 1.82 -14.26 6.91
CA PHE A 67 2.61 -13.46 5.97
C PHE A 67 1.73 -12.66 5.00
N ILE A 68 0.74 -13.31 4.37
CA ILE A 68 -0.19 -12.61 3.46
C ILE A 68 -1.00 -11.54 4.21
N THR A 69 -1.27 -11.73 5.50
CA THR A 69 -1.99 -10.73 6.30
C THR A 69 -1.13 -9.51 6.55
N GLU A 70 0.17 -9.67 6.82
CA GLU A 70 1.12 -8.57 6.95
C GLU A 70 1.26 -7.80 5.63
N GLU A 71 1.47 -8.51 4.52
CA GLU A 71 1.58 -7.92 3.18
C GLU A 71 0.33 -7.12 2.81
N ARG A 72 -0.85 -7.67 3.11
CA ARG A 72 -2.13 -6.98 2.91
C ARG A 72 -2.21 -5.67 3.67
N GLU A 73 -1.76 -5.63 4.92
CA GLU A 73 -1.79 -4.40 5.72
C GLU A 73 -0.80 -3.35 5.21
N VAL A 74 0.33 -3.75 4.63
CA VAL A 74 1.25 -2.83 3.93
C VAL A 74 0.55 -2.16 2.74
N VAL A 75 -0.11 -2.94 1.87
CA VAL A 75 -0.85 -2.39 0.72
C VAL A 75 -1.98 -1.45 1.19
N ARG A 76 -2.69 -1.81 2.27
CA ARG A 76 -3.76 -0.96 2.83
C ARG A 76 -3.25 0.36 3.38
N LYS A 77 -2.09 0.38 4.05
CA LYS A 77 -1.47 1.62 4.53
C LYS A 77 -1.18 2.55 3.35
N ARG A 78 -0.58 2.03 2.27
CA ARG A 78 -0.28 2.83 1.07
C ARG A 78 -1.54 3.36 0.38
N LEU A 79 -2.61 2.56 0.31
CA LEU A 79 -3.91 3.03 -0.18
C LEU A 79 -4.51 4.13 0.73
N ALA A 80 -4.32 4.04 2.04
CA ALA A 80 -4.77 5.04 2.98
C ALA A 80 -3.98 6.35 2.83
N GLU A 81 -2.67 6.29 2.59
CA GLU A 81 -1.82 7.45 2.26
C GLU A 81 -2.31 8.15 1.00
N ILE A 82 -2.59 7.40 -0.09
CA ILE A 82 -3.17 7.97 -1.32
C ILE A 82 -4.48 8.70 -1.01
N LYS A 83 -5.37 8.10 -0.21
CA LYS A 83 -6.64 8.71 0.16
C LYS A 83 -6.44 9.99 0.99
N ALA A 84 -5.49 9.99 1.93
CA ALA A 84 -5.14 11.15 2.74
C ALA A 84 -4.60 12.28 1.87
N ASN A 85 -3.70 11.97 0.93
CA ASN A 85 -3.12 12.92 -0.01
C ASN A 85 -4.19 13.55 -0.92
N ILE A 86 -5.09 12.75 -1.49
CA ILE A 86 -6.22 13.26 -2.28
C ILE A 86 -7.12 14.16 -1.43
N SER A 87 -7.39 13.78 -0.17
CA SER A 87 -8.23 14.55 0.72
C SER A 87 -7.58 15.87 1.17
N SER A 88 -6.24 15.90 1.28
CA SER A 88 -5.46 17.12 1.53
C SER A 88 -5.48 18.02 0.30
N ALA A 89 -5.18 17.46 -0.88
CA ALA A 89 -5.18 18.17 -2.15
C ALA A 89 -6.55 18.81 -2.44
N ASN A 90 -7.65 18.08 -2.24
CA ASN A 90 -9.00 18.62 -2.44
C ASN A 90 -9.32 19.77 -1.46
N ARG A 91 -8.96 19.63 -0.18
CA ARG A 91 -9.14 20.72 0.81
C ARG A 91 -8.38 21.98 0.42
N MET A 92 -7.17 21.79 -0.07
CA MET A 92 -6.32 22.88 -0.50
C MET A 92 -6.76 23.46 -1.85
N GLN A 93 -7.35 22.68 -2.77
CA GLN A 93 -7.90 23.14 -4.04
C GLN A 93 -9.12 24.05 -3.85
N HIS A 94 -9.90 23.81 -2.79
CA HIS A 94 -10.96 24.75 -2.39
C HIS A 94 -10.42 26.07 -1.83
N LYS A 95 -9.16 26.11 -1.39
CA LYS A 95 -8.48 27.28 -0.81
C LYS A 95 -7.60 28.03 -1.84
N TYR A 96 -7.07 27.34 -2.86
CA TYR A 96 -6.19 27.90 -3.89
C TYR A 96 -6.65 27.46 -5.29
N ARG A 97 -6.88 28.44 -6.18
CA ARG A 97 -7.62 28.30 -7.45
C ARG A 97 -6.91 27.46 -8.53
N ASN A 98 -5.62 27.13 -8.36
CA ASN A 98 -4.78 26.46 -9.35
C ASN A 98 -4.21 25.14 -8.80
N GLY A 99 -4.67 24.01 -9.34
CA GLY A 99 -4.41 22.68 -8.75
C GLY A 99 -2.96 22.18 -8.87
N PHE A 100 -2.18 22.63 -9.85
CA PHE A 100 -0.79 22.16 -10.04
C PHE A 100 0.19 22.79 -9.05
N GLU A 101 0.17 24.12 -8.91
CA GLU A 101 1.03 24.87 -7.98
C GLU A 101 0.86 24.37 -6.54
N LEU A 102 -0.38 24.02 -6.20
CA LEU A 102 -0.75 23.48 -4.92
C LEU A 102 -0.26 22.04 -4.71
N ALA A 103 -0.45 21.15 -5.69
CA ALA A 103 0.06 19.79 -5.61
C ALA A 103 1.59 19.78 -5.52
N PHE A 104 2.25 20.71 -6.21
CA PHE A 104 3.69 20.93 -6.13
C PHE A 104 4.13 21.37 -4.74
N LEU A 105 3.47 22.36 -4.12
CA LEU A 105 3.78 22.81 -2.76
C LEU A 105 3.61 21.70 -1.71
N VAL A 106 2.53 20.91 -1.80
CA VAL A 106 2.31 19.79 -0.88
C VAL A 106 3.36 18.70 -1.06
N ALA A 107 3.74 18.38 -2.31
CA ALA A 107 4.81 17.42 -2.57
C ALA A 107 6.17 17.92 -2.05
N ALA A 108 6.45 19.22 -2.18
CA ALA A 108 7.66 19.84 -1.67
C ALA A 108 7.72 19.81 -0.14
N GLU A 109 6.65 20.16 0.56
CA GLU A 109 6.57 20.13 2.03
C GLU A 109 6.78 18.72 2.60
N GLN A 110 6.32 17.68 1.89
CA GLN A 110 6.48 16.28 2.32
C GLN A 110 7.85 15.69 2.01
N SER A 111 8.59 16.27 1.06
CA SER A 111 9.85 15.68 0.54
C SER A 111 11.10 16.44 0.95
N LEU A 112 10.97 17.69 1.39
CA LEU A 112 12.07 18.58 1.72
C LEU A 112 12.17 18.80 3.23
N ASP A 113 13.38 19.01 3.72
CA ASP A 113 13.60 19.46 5.09
C ASP A 113 13.09 20.91 5.27
N GLU A 114 12.68 21.28 6.48
CA GLU A 114 12.07 22.58 6.79
C GLU A 114 12.89 23.78 6.26
N LYS A 115 14.22 23.70 6.39
CA LYS A 115 15.12 24.73 5.87
C LYS A 115 15.07 24.86 4.35
N GLN A 116 15.03 23.73 3.64
CA GLN A 116 14.98 23.72 2.17
C GLN A 116 13.63 24.22 1.67
N PHE A 117 12.54 23.85 2.36
CA PHE A 117 11.21 24.35 2.05
C PHE A 117 11.11 25.87 2.18
N LEU A 118 11.62 26.44 3.28
CA LEU A 118 11.64 27.88 3.52
C LEU A 118 12.50 28.65 2.48
N GLU A 119 13.63 28.09 2.06
CA GLU A 119 14.44 28.69 0.99
C GLU A 119 13.69 28.72 -0.36
N LEU A 120 12.95 27.64 -0.67
CA LEU A 120 12.15 27.52 -1.89
C LEU A 120 10.99 28.53 -1.88
N GLU A 121 10.32 28.70 -0.73
CA GLU A 121 9.26 29.69 -0.54
C GLU A 121 9.80 31.13 -0.67
N ALA A 122 10.95 31.43 -0.07
CA ALA A 122 11.60 32.74 -0.19
C ALA A 122 12.01 33.07 -1.64
N GLN A 123 12.50 32.08 -2.40
CA GLN A 123 12.80 32.24 -3.82
C GLN A 123 11.54 32.48 -4.65
N ALA A 124 10.47 31.73 -4.41
CA ALA A 124 9.20 31.92 -5.10
C ALA A 124 8.65 33.35 -4.88
N HIS A 125 8.73 33.86 -3.64
CA HIS A 125 8.37 35.25 -3.33
C HIS A 125 9.22 36.28 -4.09
N LYS A 126 10.54 36.04 -4.22
CA LYS A 126 11.44 36.92 -4.95
C LYS A 126 11.17 36.94 -6.45
N ILE A 127 10.75 35.82 -7.03
CA ILE A 127 10.36 35.74 -8.44
C ILE A 127 9.04 36.50 -8.66
N LEU A 128 8.05 36.29 -7.79
CA LEU A 128 6.75 36.97 -7.89
C LEU A 128 6.90 38.50 -7.84
N SER A 129 7.74 39.03 -6.94
CA SER A 129 7.97 40.47 -6.83
C SER A 129 8.72 41.09 -8.01
N GLN A 130 9.32 40.27 -8.89
CA GLN A 130 9.95 40.71 -10.13
C GLN A 130 8.99 40.62 -11.34
N MET A 131 7.89 39.89 -11.21
CA MET A 131 6.90 39.69 -12.28
C MET A 131 5.71 40.67 -12.18
N THR A 132 5.54 41.33 -11.03
CA THR A 132 4.56 42.41 -10.80
C THR A 132 5.20 43.78 -10.97
#